data_AF-A0A7J6TXY7-F1
#
_entry.id   AF-A0A7J6TXY7-F1
#
_cell.length_a   1.000
_cell.length_b   1.000
_cell.length_c   1.000
_cell.angle_alpha   90.00
_cell.angle_beta   90.00
_cell.angle_gamma   90.00
#
_symmetry.space_group_name_H-M   'P 1'
#
loop_
_entity.id
_entity.type
_entity.pdbx_description
1 polymer ?
#
loop_
_entity_poly.entity_id
_entity_poly.type
_entity_poly.pdbx_seq_one_letter_code
_entity_poly.pdbx_strand_id
1 'polypeptide(L)'
;RLVQEYFSSDSSERRAELLKEVKASSDQYKEHDLAKFYPTILEKVSVKGEEYCAKELTRITSMLDKTKDSINEDKREEMRGKTQVLNVCKAAAEAASKSGDEL
;
A
#
# COMPACT_ATOMS: atom_id res chain seq x y z
N ARG A 1 5.28 10.84 1.69
CA ARG A 1 6.56 11.10 0.98
C ARG A 1 7.10 9.86 0.27
N LEU A 2 7.77 8.91 0.94
CA LEU A 2 8.44 7.77 0.27
C LEU A 2 7.52 6.98 -0.68
N VAL A 3 6.28 6.72 -0.28
CA VAL A 3 5.27 6.06 -1.12
C VAL A 3 4.91 6.88 -2.37
N GLN A 4 4.72 8.19 -2.23
CA GLN A 4 4.43 9.07 -3.37
C GLN A 4 5.61 9.12 -4.33
N GLU A 5 6.82 9.22 -3.81
CA GLU A 5 8.05 9.19 -4.60
C GLU A 5 8.22 7.86 -5.34
N TYR A 6 7.84 6.75 -4.71
CA TYR A 6 7.88 5.43 -5.34
C TYR A 6 6.94 5.33 -6.54
N PHE A 7 5.71 5.86 -6.43
CA PHE A 7 4.75 5.83 -7.53
C PHE A 7 5.04 6.87 -8.61
N SER A 8 5.67 7.99 -8.27
CA SER A 8 6.02 9.05 -9.24
C SER A 8 7.35 8.79 -9.95
N SER A 9 8.04 7.70 -9.62
CA SER A 9 9.34 7.36 -10.19
C SER A 9 9.19 6.39 -11.35
N ASP A 10 9.61 6.81 -12.55
CA ASP A 10 9.67 5.94 -13.72
C ASP A 10 10.87 4.97 -13.70
N SER A 11 11.90 5.27 -12.89
CA SER A 11 13.08 4.42 -12.75
C SER A 11 12.82 3.21 -11.84
N SER A 12 13.00 2.00 -12.40
CA SER A 12 12.90 0.75 -11.65
C SER A 12 13.97 0.63 -10.56
N GLU A 13 15.18 1.14 -10.81
CA GLU A 13 16.27 1.18 -9.82
C GLU A 13 15.90 2.10 -8.66
N ARG A 14 15.38 3.30 -8.95
CA ARG A 14 14.94 4.25 -7.91
C ARG A 14 13.76 3.69 -7.11
N ARG A 15 12.81 3.02 -7.76
CA ARG A 15 11.72 2.30 -7.07
C ARG A 15 12.26 1.22 -6.12
N ALA A 16 13.30 0.49 -6.52
CA ALA A 16 13.94 -0.53 -5.67
C ALA A 16 14.66 0.09 -4.45
N GLU A 17 15.32 1.22 -4.62
CA GLU A 17 15.92 1.99 -3.52
C GLU A 17 14.87 2.51 -2.54
N LEU A 18 13.81 3.12 -3.06
CA LEU A 18 12.70 3.62 -2.25
C LEU A 18 12.01 2.50 -1.46
N LEU A 19 11.91 1.30 -2.04
CA LEU A 19 11.40 0.15 -1.30
C LEU A 19 12.33 -0.24 -0.14
N LYS A 20 13.66 -0.16 -0.30
CA LYS A 20 14.61 -0.37 0.80
C LYS A 20 14.49 0.73 1.86
N GLU A 21 14.33 1.99 1.47
CA GLU A 21 14.09 3.10 2.40
C GLU A 21 12.78 2.92 3.18
N VAL A 22 11.70 2.47 2.52
CA VAL A 22 10.42 2.16 3.18
C VAL A 22 10.57 1.01 4.16
N LYS A 23 11.33 -0.03 3.84
CA LYS A 23 11.65 -1.12 4.77
C LYS A 23 12.39 -0.61 6.01
N ALA A 24 13.48 0.13 5.81
CA ALA A 24 14.27 0.69 6.89
C ALA A 24 13.42 1.64 7.77
N SER A 25 12.59 2.48 7.16
CA SER A 25 11.67 3.35 7.89
C SER A 25 10.59 2.56 8.64
N SER A 26 10.03 1.51 8.04
CA SER A 26 9.06 0.63 8.72
C SER A 26 9.66 -0.01 9.97
N ASP A 27 10.92 -0.43 9.92
CA ASP A 27 11.60 -1.02 11.08
C ASP A 27 11.84 0.01 12.20
N GLN A 28 12.12 1.26 11.85
CA GLN A 28 12.24 2.36 12.82
C GLN A 28 10.91 2.69 13.50
N TYR A 29 9.80 2.55 12.78
CA TYR A 29 8.43 2.82 13.26
C TYR A 29 7.66 1.53 13.56
N LYS A 30 8.33 0.43 13.91
CA LYS A 30 7.70 -0.88 14.11
C LYS A 30 6.59 -0.92 15.19
N GLU A 31 6.62 0.04 16.13
CA GLU A 31 5.59 0.22 17.16
C GLU A 31 4.28 0.81 16.58
N HIS A 32 4.34 1.41 15.38
CA HIS A 32 3.16 1.84 14.64
C HIS A 32 2.60 0.69 13.82
N ASP A 33 1.38 0.28 14.15
CA ASP A 33 0.71 -0.87 13.51
C ASP A 33 0.57 -0.77 11.99
N LEU A 34 0.58 0.45 11.43
CA LEU A 34 0.47 0.66 10.00
C LEU A 34 1.81 0.50 9.26
N ALA A 35 2.93 0.76 9.92
CA ALA A 35 4.26 0.80 9.30
C ALA A 35 4.57 -0.53 8.61
N LYS A 36 4.26 -1.64 9.28
CA LYS A 36 4.49 -3.02 8.82
C LYS A 36 3.85 -3.35 7.47
N PHE A 37 2.76 -2.66 7.08
CA PHE A 37 2.06 -2.97 5.83
C PHE A 37 2.67 -2.29 4.60
N TYR A 38 3.37 -1.15 4.76
CA TYR A 38 3.90 -0.39 3.62
C TYR A 38 4.90 -1.20 2.78
N PRO A 39 5.94 -1.84 3.35
CA PRO A 39 6.88 -2.64 2.56
C PRO A 39 6.19 -3.77 1.81
N THR A 40 5.33 -4.53 2.49
CA THR A 40 4.65 -5.68 1.89
C THR A 40 3.71 -5.27 0.76
N ILE A 41 3.01 -4.14 0.89
CA ILE A 41 2.14 -3.65 -0.17
C ILE A 41 2.96 -3.18 -1.38
N LEU A 42 4.04 -2.42 -1.17
CA LEU A 42 4.89 -1.95 -2.28
C LEU A 42 5.61 -3.10 -3.00
N GLU A 43 6.01 -4.16 -2.28
CA GLU A 43 6.51 -5.40 -2.90
C GLU A 43 5.47 -6.08 -3.79
N LYS A 44 4.19 -6.09 -3.37
CA LYS A 44 3.13 -6.65 -4.22
C LYS A 44 2.89 -5.77 -5.45
N VAL A 45 2.94 -4.45 -5.29
CA VAL A 45 2.85 -3.51 -6.41
C VAL A 45 3.98 -3.71 -7.41
N SER A 46 5.23 -3.88 -6.95
CA SER A 46 6.36 -4.08 -7.87
C SER A 46 6.26 -5.34 -8.72
N VAL A 47 5.49 -6.35 -8.27
CA VAL A 47 5.28 -7.61 -8.99
C VAL A 47 3.97 -7.63 -9.78
N LYS A 48 2.89 -7.04 -9.24
CA LYS A 48 1.54 -7.14 -9.77
C LYS A 48 1.06 -5.87 -10.49
N GLY A 49 1.85 -4.81 -10.49
CA GLY A 49 1.49 -3.51 -11.03
C GLY A 49 0.66 -2.66 -10.06
N GLU A 50 0.45 -1.41 -10.44
CA GLU A 50 -0.12 -0.35 -9.59
C GLU A 50 -1.61 -0.53 -9.32
N GLU A 51 -2.30 -1.21 -10.25
CA GLU A 51 -3.69 -1.67 -10.09
C GLU A 51 -3.90 -2.64 -8.92
N TYR A 52 -2.82 -3.24 -8.38
CA TYR A 52 -2.90 -4.13 -7.22
C TYR A 52 -3.62 -3.47 -6.04
N CYS A 53 -3.32 -2.20 -5.74
CA CYS A 53 -3.91 -1.52 -4.59
C CYS A 53 -5.43 -1.43 -4.71
N ALA A 54 -5.94 -1.08 -5.89
CA ALA A 54 -7.39 -1.01 -6.15
C ALA A 54 -8.05 -2.40 -6.07
N LYS A 55 -7.44 -3.42 -6.68
CA LYS A 55 -7.96 -4.81 -6.66
C LYS A 55 -7.99 -5.38 -5.24
N GLU A 56 -6.93 -5.17 -4.47
CA GLU A 56 -6.82 -5.66 -3.10
C GLU A 56 -7.78 -4.93 -2.14
N LEU A 57 -8.03 -3.63 -2.35
CA LEU A 57 -9.05 -2.87 -1.60
C LEU A 57 -10.44 -3.47 -1.80
N THR A 58 -10.84 -3.74 -3.03
CA THR A 58 -12.12 -4.38 -3.34
C THR A 58 -12.23 -5.76 -2.70
N ARG A 59 -11.16 -6.55 -2.75
CA ARG A 59 -11.10 -7.88 -2.15
C ARG A 59 -11.28 -7.84 -0.63
N ILE A 60 -10.54 -6.97 0.07
CA ILE A 60 -10.60 -6.85 1.53
C ILE A 60 -11.95 -6.31 1.98
N THR A 61 -12.49 -5.31 1.29
CA THR A 61 -13.80 -4.74 1.58
C THR A 61 -14.90 -5.81 1.43
N SER A 62 -14.86 -6.60 0.34
CA SER A 62 -15.81 -7.70 0.14
C SER A 62 -15.67 -8.79 1.21
N MET A 63 -14.44 -9.10 1.64
CA MET A 63 -14.23 -10.07 2.72
C MET A 63 -14.80 -9.56 4.03
N LEU A 64 -14.50 -8.31 4.42
CA LEU A 64 -14.99 -7.71 5.67
C LEU A 64 -16.52 -7.68 5.73
N ASP A 65 -17.19 -7.44 4.60
CA ASP A 65 -18.64 -7.47 4.51
C ASP A 65 -19.20 -8.90 4.63
N LYS A 66 -18.62 -9.86 3.89
CA LYS A 66 -19.06 -11.27 3.88
C LYS A 66 -18.82 -12.00 5.19
N THR A 67 -17.76 -11.67 5.92
CA THR A 67 -17.37 -12.32 7.17
C THR A 67 -17.61 -11.43 8.39
N LYS A 68 -18.45 -10.40 8.28
CA LYS A 68 -18.62 -9.39 9.33
C LYS A 68 -18.96 -10.00 10.69
N ASP A 69 -19.75 -11.08 10.72
CA ASP A 69 -20.22 -11.73 11.95
C ASP A 69 -19.32 -12.89 12.43
N SER A 70 -18.33 -13.30 11.61
CA SER A 70 -17.47 -14.48 11.87
C SER A 70 -15.98 -14.18 11.95
N ILE A 71 -15.56 -12.95 11.61
CA ILE A 71 -14.19 -12.48 11.77
C ILE A 71 -13.95 -12.02 13.21
N ASN A 72 -12.83 -12.41 13.81
CA ASN A 72 -12.44 -11.88 15.11
C ASN A 72 -11.96 -10.42 15.01
N GLU A 73 -11.97 -9.71 16.14
CA GLU A 73 -11.67 -8.26 16.15
C GLU A 73 -10.21 -7.99 15.74
N ASP A 74 -9.25 -8.79 16.20
CA ASP A 74 -7.83 -8.65 15.83
C ASP A 74 -7.63 -8.70 14.31
N LYS A 75 -8.28 -9.66 13.63
CA LYS A 75 -8.17 -9.78 12.18
C LYS A 75 -8.90 -8.65 11.46
N ARG A 76 -10.00 -8.17 12.04
CA ARG A 76 -10.73 -7.00 11.52
C ARG A 76 -9.86 -5.75 11.61
N GLU A 77 -9.16 -5.54 12.71
CA GLU A 77 -8.23 -4.43 12.93
C GLU A 77 -7.03 -4.51 11.98
N GLU A 78 -6.43 -5.70 11.84
CA GLU A 78 -5.35 -5.93 10.87
C GLU A 78 -5.79 -5.59 9.43
N MET A 79 -7.00 -6.03 9.03
CA MET A 79 -7.58 -5.75 7.71
C MET A 79 -7.92 -4.27 7.52
N ARG A 80 -8.34 -3.57 8.58
CA ARG A 80 -8.53 -2.10 8.58
C ARG A 80 -7.21 -1.38 8.39
N GLY A 81 -6.16 -1.75 9.12
CA GLY A 81 -4.83 -1.16 8.96
C GLY A 81 -4.27 -1.37 7.55
N LYS A 82 -4.42 -2.58 7.01
CA LYS A 82 -4.06 -2.89 5.62
C LYS A 82 -4.87 -2.04 4.61
N THR A 83 -6.17 -1.85 4.84
CA THR A 83 -7.04 -1.00 4.01
C THR A 83 -6.56 0.45 4.00
N GLN A 84 -6.17 0.99 5.16
CA GLN A 84 -5.65 2.35 5.26
C GLN A 84 -4.39 2.53 4.42
N VAL A 85 -3.42 1.61 4.52
CA VAL A 85 -2.19 1.70 3.73
C VAL A 85 -2.44 1.50 2.24
N LEU A 86 -3.34 0.59 1.86
CA LEU A 86 -3.72 0.42 0.45
C LEU A 86 -4.37 1.68 -0.13
N ASN A 87 -5.18 2.41 0.64
CA ASN A 87 -5.76 3.69 0.21
C ASN A 87 -4.68 4.75 -0.02
N VAL A 88 -3.67 4.83 0.85
CA VAL A 88 -2.52 5.74 0.67
C VAL A 88 -1.76 5.40 -0.62
N CYS A 89 -1.46 4.11 -0.85
CA CYS A 89 -0.77 3.67 -2.06
C CYS A 89 -1.61 3.91 -3.32
N LYS A 90 -2.92 3.64 -3.28
CA LYS A 90 -3.83 3.90 -4.39
C LYS A 90 -3.85 5.40 -4.74
N ALA A 91 -4.01 6.27 -3.75
CA ALA A 91 -4.02 7.71 -3.96
C ALA A 91 -2.69 8.22 -4.54
N ALA A 92 -1.56 7.64 -4.09
CA ALA A 92 -0.24 7.97 -4.64
C ALA A 92 -0.09 7.52 -6.10
N ALA A 93 -0.55 6.32 -6.45
CA ALA A 93 -0.56 5.83 -7.83
C ALA A 93 -1.44 6.70 -8.75
N GLU A 94 -2.65 7.04 -8.29
CA GLU A 94 -3.57 7.91 -9.04
C GLU A 94 -3.00 9.32 -9.23
N ALA A 95 -2.31 9.87 -8.22
CA ALA A 95 -1.65 11.16 -8.33
C ALA A 95 -0.48 11.15 -9.32
N ALA A 96 0.32 10.08 -9.32
CA ALA A 96 1.42 9.90 -10.27
C ALA A 96 0.89 9.77 -11.71
N SER A 97 -0.17 8.98 -11.90
CA SER A 97 -0.86 8.83 -13.19
C SER A 97 -1.38 10.16 -13.74
N LYS A 98 -1.97 11.02 -12.90
CA LYS A 98 -2.48 12.33 -13.33
C LYS A 98 -1.39 13.34 -13.64
N SER A 99 -0.29 13.31 -12.88
CA SER A 99 0.83 14.23 -13.08
C SER A 99 1.56 13.99 -14.41
N GLY A 100 1.44 12.79 -14.98
CA GLY A 100 1.94 12.46 -16.32
C GLY A 100 1.02 12.88 -17.48
N ASP A 101 -0.27 13.13 -17.22
CA ASP A 101 -1.25 13.58 -18.23
C ASP A 101 -1.30 15.12 -18.38
N GLU A 102 -0.77 15.87 -17.41
CA GLU A 102 -0.73 17.35 -17.41
C GLU A 102 0.58 17.94 -17.98
N LEU A 103 1.51 17.11 -18.47
CA LEU A 103 2.77 17.50 -19.14
C LEU A 103 2.70 17.27 -20.65
#